data_AF-A0A8S9QVA7-F1
#
_entry.id   AF-A0A8S9QVA7-F1
#
_cell.length_a   1.000
_cell.length_b   1.000
_cell.length_c   1.000
_cell.angle_alpha   90.00
_cell.angle_beta   90.00
_cell.angle_gamma   90.00
#
_symmetry.space_group_name_H-M   'P 1'
#
loop_
_entity.id
_entity.type
_entity.pdbx_description
1 polymer ?
#
loop_
_entity_poly.entity_id
_entity_poly.type
_entity_poly.pdbx_seq_one_letter_code
_entity_poly.pdbx_strand_id
1 'polypeptide(L)'
;MIGAPALTFSIRMAFMITKSFPLFHSLILMGSLLLTVLFLHYFLIFSSQDFTFLFLTSSRDPGIIPRNKEAPESEPLDILSNTKLPRTKDVLVNGRTVKVKFCETCLLYRPPRASHCSICNNCVQRFDHHCPWVGQCIALRNYPYFICFISTSTLLCSYVFVFSWVSMLEVHGKMLLVVIMDDIIFIVLIIYCFIVVWFVGGLTVFHLYLICTNQTTYEKFRYRYDKKENPYGKGLFKNLFEVFLSRIPPPMINFRDWAQEEPDVEVGSIASELDRAFGPRGDKHDMEMEIGDLRLKTLEYDDNKNNAIEETVKKKRDSVDVSSS
;
A
#
# COMPACT_ATOMS: atom_id res chain seq x y z
N MET A 1 15.00 -0.54 -13.09
CA MET A 1 15.73 -1.56 -13.90
C MET A 1 15.58 -1.39 -15.42
N ILE A 2 15.12 -0.25 -15.95
CA ILE A 2 15.05 0.05 -17.41
C ILE A 2 16.32 0.75 -17.92
N GLY A 3 17.16 1.27 -16.99
CA GLY A 3 18.33 2.10 -17.30
C GLY A 3 19.36 1.46 -18.22
N ALA A 4 19.80 0.24 -17.90
CA ALA A 4 20.88 -0.42 -18.64
C ALA A 4 20.47 -0.81 -20.08
N PRO A 5 19.33 -1.47 -20.34
CA PRO A 5 18.91 -1.79 -21.70
C PRO A 5 18.69 -0.55 -22.59
N ALA A 6 18.11 0.52 -22.03
CA ALA A 6 17.87 1.75 -22.77
C ALA A 6 19.17 2.56 -23.02
N LEU A 7 20.16 2.48 -22.13
CA LEU A 7 21.48 3.04 -22.37
C LEU A 7 22.22 2.27 -23.48
N THR A 8 22.18 0.94 -23.46
CA THR A 8 22.76 0.09 -24.53
C THR A 8 22.11 0.37 -25.88
N PHE A 9 20.78 0.55 -25.92
CA PHE A 9 20.05 0.98 -27.10
C PHE A 9 20.58 2.30 -27.66
N SER A 10 20.72 3.31 -26.78
CA SER A 10 21.18 4.65 -27.17
C SER A 10 22.59 4.63 -27.75
N ILE A 11 23.50 3.87 -27.13
CA ILE A 11 24.89 3.70 -27.58
C ILE A 11 24.91 3.01 -28.95
N ARG A 12 24.16 1.92 -29.12
CA ARG A 12 24.11 1.17 -30.38
C ARG A 12 23.53 1.99 -31.52
N MET A 13 22.49 2.80 -31.26
CA MET A 13 21.94 3.73 -32.24
C MET A 13 22.96 4.79 -32.67
N ALA A 14 23.73 5.35 -31.74
CA ALA A 14 24.82 6.28 -32.06
C ALA A 14 25.89 5.64 -32.98
N PHE A 15 26.26 4.38 -32.71
CA PHE A 15 27.19 3.62 -33.55
C PHE A 15 26.63 3.26 -34.93
N MET A 16 25.34 2.96 -35.02
CA MET A 16 24.69 2.60 -36.28
C MET A 16 24.52 3.77 -37.23
N ILE A 17 24.16 4.93 -36.69
CA ILE A 17 24.02 6.18 -37.43
C ILE A 17 25.36 6.58 -38.07
N THR A 18 26.46 6.47 -37.32
CA THR A 18 27.80 6.85 -37.81
C THR A 18 28.31 5.94 -38.93
N LYS A 19 27.85 4.68 -38.99
CA LYS A 19 28.29 3.70 -40.00
C LYS A 19 27.49 3.76 -41.33
N SER A 20 26.25 4.26 -41.32
CA SER A 20 25.32 4.09 -42.45
C SER A 20 25.36 5.18 -43.53
N PHE A 21 25.95 6.36 -43.27
CA PHE A 21 25.91 7.51 -44.19
C PHE A 21 27.27 8.22 -44.40
N PRO A 22 28.21 7.62 -45.15
CA PRO A 22 29.52 8.23 -45.40
C PRO A 22 29.53 9.36 -46.45
N LEU A 23 28.43 9.63 -47.17
CA LEU A 23 28.43 10.54 -48.35
C LEU A 23 27.65 11.86 -48.18
N PHE A 24 26.94 12.09 -47.06
CA PHE A 24 26.22 13.34 -46.76
C PHE A 24 26.76 13.99 -45.47
N HIS A 25 28.07 14.25 -45.50
CA HIS A 25 28.96 14.09 -44.34
C HIS A 25 28.81 15.09 -43.18
N SER A 26 28.28 16.30 -43.38
CA SER A 26 28.16 17.28 -42.28
C SER A 26 26.72 17.49 -41.82
N LEU A 27 25.78 17.83 -42.71
CA LEU A 27 24.43 18.21 -42.27
C LEU A 27 23.61 17.03 -41.73
N ILE A 28 23.63 15.87 -42.40
CA ILE A 28 22.91 14.67 -41.94
C ILE A 28 23.59 14.09 -40.69
N LEU A 29 24.93 14.06 -40.67
CA LEU A 29 25.70 13.62 -39.50
C LEU A 29 25.42 14.52 -38.28
N MET A 30 25.47 15.84 -38.45
CA MET A 30 25.16 16.81 -37.39
C MET A 30 23.70 16.70 -36.92
N GLY A 31 22.74 16.50 -37.85
CA GLY A 31 21.33 16.30 -37.51
C GLY A 31 21.10 15.02 -36.70
N SER A 32 21.73 13.91 -37.11
CA SER A 32 21.63 12.63 -36.42
C SER A 32 22.32 12.59 -35.05
N LEU A 33 23.46 13.28 -34.92
CA LEU A 33 24.15 13.49 -33.64
C LEU A 33 23.30 14.34 -32.70
N LEU A 34 22.72 15.44 -33.19
CA LEU A 34 21.82 16.30 -32.41
C LEU A 34 20.61 15.51 -31.91
N LEU A 35 19.96 14.73 -32.79
CA LEU A 35 18.81 13.90 -32.41
C LEU A 35 19.18 12.86 -31.34
N THR A 36 20.36 12.24 -31.46
CA THR A 36 20.87 11.26 -30.48
C THR A 36 21.15 11.92 -29.12
N VAL A 37 21.75 13.12 -29.12
CA VAL A 37 22.00 13.89 -27.89
C VAL A 37 20.68 14.30 -27.22
N LEU A 38 19.71 14.77 -28.01
CA LEU A 38 18.38 15.10 -27.50
C LEU A 38 17.68 13.87 -26.91
N PHE A 39 17.72 12.73 -27.61
CA PHE A 39 17.18 11.45 -27.13
C PHE A 39 17.79 11.07 -25.77
N LEU A 40 19.12 11.04 -25.69
CA LEU A 40 19.84 10.73 -24.45
C LEU A 40 19.49 11.71 -23.33
N HIS A 41 19.40 13.00 -23.63
CA HIS A 41 19.04 14.02 -22.66
C HIS A 41 17.63 13.81 -22.09
N TYR A 42 16.64 13.59 -22.95
CA TYR A 42 15.27 13.27 -22.51
C TYR A 42 15.24 11.98 -21.69
N PHE A 43 15.91 10.92 -22.13
CA PHE A 43 15.99 9.65 -21.42
C PHE A 43 16.57 9.82 -20.00
N LEU A 44 17.65 10.58 -19.84
CA LEU A 44 18.27 10.87 -18.55
C LEU A 44 17.37 11.72 -17.65
N ILE A 45 16.65 12.70 -18.22
CA ILE A 45 15.68 13.52 -17.48
C ILE A 45 14.53 12.64 -16.96
N PHE A 46 13.88 11.86 -17.83
CA PHE A 46 12.77 11.00 -17.41
C PHE A 46 13.22 9.95 -16.40
N SER A 47 14.40 9.37 -16.58
CA SER A 47 14.96 8.41 -15.62
C SER A 47 15.23 9.07 -14.26
N SER A 48 15.85 10.25 -14.22
CA SER A 48 16.15 10.94 -12.96
C SER A 48 14.88 11.37 -12.22
N GLN A 49 13.87 11.83 -12.96
CA GLN A 49 12.55 12.16 -12.42
C GLN A 49 11.86 10.92 -11.83
N ASP A 50 11.88 9.79 -12.54
CA ASP A 50 11.29 8.53 -12.09
C ASP A 50 11.93 8.03 -10.79
N PHE A 51 13.26 8.03 -10.72
CA PHE A 51 14.00 7.68 -9.49
C PHE A 51 13.70 8.64 -8.35
N THR A 52 13.58 9.93 -8.63
CA THR A 52 13.23 10.94 -7.63
C THR A 52 11.85 10.67 -7.05
N PHE A 53 10.85 10.40 -7.89
CA PHE A 53 9.50 10.09 -7.40
C PHE A 53 9.41 8.75 -6.69
N LEU A 54 10.14 7.72 -7.15
CA LEU A 54 10.27 6.47 -6.42
C LEU A 54 10.81 6.73 -5.01
N PHE A 55 11.92 7.46 -4.91
CA PHE A 55 12.54 7.79 -3.63
C PHE A 55 11.61 8.61 -2.72
N LEU A 56 10.94 9.63 -3.27
CA LEU A 56 9.98 10.43 -2.50
C LEU A 56 8.76 9.63 -2.07
N THR A 57 8.37 8.60 -2.83
CA THR A 57 7.29 7.69 -2.46
C THR A 57 7.73 6.72 -1.37
N SER A 58 8.96 6.19 -1.45
CA SER A 58 9.51 5.16 -0.57
C SER A 58 10.11 5.67 0.73
N SER A 59 10.51 6.93 0.78
CA SER A 59 11.25 7.49 1.93
C SER A 59 10.46 8.54 2.71
N ARG A 60 9.23 8.84 2.29
CA ARG A 60 8.37 9.80 2.97
C ARG A 60 7.40 9.10 3.91
N ASP A 61 7.17 9.68 5.07
CA ASP A 61 6.08 9.25 5.96
C ASP A 61 4.74 9.36 5.19
N PRO A 62 3.97 8.26 5.06
CA PRO A 62 2.71 8.27 4.31
C PRO A 62 1.59 9.04 5.03
N GLY A 63 1.77 9.38 6.30
CA GLY A 63 0.77 10.04 7.16
C GLY A 63 0.38 9.14 8.33
N ILE A 64 1.36 8.59 9.03
CA ILE A 64 1.15 7.71 10.19
C ILE A 64 0.49 8.51 11.32
N ILE A 65 -0.58 7.94 11.88
CA ILE A 65 -1.32 8.46 13.02
C ILE A 65 -0.65 7.96 14.31
N PRO A 66 -0.26 8.85 15.24
CA PRO A 66 0.26 8.46 16.54
C PRO A 66 -0.70 7.53 17.28
N ARG A 67 -0.15 6.57 18.02
CA ARG A 67 -0.93 5.68 18.89
C ARG A 67 -1.33 6.44 20.14
N ASN A 68 -2.51 6.15 20.68
CA ASN A 68 -2.87 6.63 22.00
C ASN A 68 -2.30 5.66 23.06
N LYS A 69 -1.93 6.19 24.22
CA LYS A 69 -1.53 5.37 25.39
C LYS A 69 -2.74 4.64 25.98
N GLU A 70 -3.88 5.32 25.99
CA GLU A 70 -5.13 4.83 26.54
C GLU A 70 -6.25 4.93 25.51
N ALA A 71 -7.26 4.07 25.66
CA ALA A 71 -8.42 4.14 24.79
C ALA A 71 -9.21 5.44 25.09
N PRO A 72 -9.78 6.09 24.07
CA PRO A 72 -10.62 7.26 24.27
C PRO A 72 -11.82 6.92 25.16
N GLU A 73 -12.13 7.79 26.11
CA GLU A 73 -13.28 7.64 27.00
C GLU A 73 -14.59 7.50 26.19
N SER A 74 -15.49 6.62 26.65
CA SER A 74 -16.83 6.50 26.10
C SER A 74 -17.64 7.76 26.41
N GLU A 75 -18.43 8.24 25.44
CA GLU A 75 -19.35 9.35 25.71
C GLU A 75 -20.35 8.95 26.81
N PRO A 76 -20.75 9.87 27.72
CA PRO A 76 -21.53 9.55 28.92
C PRO A 76 -22.95 9.00 28.65
N LEU A 77 -23.38 8.91 27.39
CA LEU A 77 -24.67 8.31 27.01
C LEU A 77 -24.65 6.77 26.99
N ASP A 78 -23.48 6.13 26.99
CA ASP A 78 -23.33 4.66 26.86
C ASP A 78 -23.25 3.90 28.20
N ILE A 79 -23.45 4.59 29.34
CA ILE A 79 -23.27 4.05 30.71
C ILE A 79 -24.22 2.86 31.02
N LEU A 80 -25.28 2.66 30.23
CA LEU A 80 -26.20 1.53 30.40
C LEU A 80 -25.71 0.21 29.75
N SER A 81 -24.62 0.25 28.96
CA SER A 81 -24.07 -0.94 28.29
C SER A 81 -22.69 -1.27 28.83
N ASN A 82 -22.53 -2.49 29.39
CA ASN A 82 -21.29 -2.98 29.99
C ASN A 82 -20.03 -2.73 29.11
N THR A 83 -19.17 -1.83 29.58
CA THR A 83 -17.68 -1.80 29.55
C THR A 83 -16.92 -1.96 28.22
N LYS A 84 -17.54 -2.05 27.04
CA LYS A 84 -16.82 -2.09 25.76
C LYS A 84 -17.14 -0.90 24.88
N LEU A 85 -16.11 -0.13 24.54
CA LEU A 85 -16.18 0.95 23.55
C LEU A 85 -16.85 0.43 22.26
N PRO A 86 -17.80 1.19 21.67
CA PRO A 86 -18.47 0.76 20.46
C PRO A 86 -17.46 0.57 19.32
N ARG A 87 -17.53 -0.57 18.63
CA ARG A 87 -16.61 -0.88 17.51
C ARG A 87 -16.65 0.15 16.39
N THR A 88 -17.74 0.89 16.28
CA THR A 88 -17.94 1.94 15.27
C THR A 88 -18.52 3.19 15.88
N LYS A 89 -18.03 4.35 15.44
CA LYS A 89 -18.59 5.67 15.76
C LYS A 89 -19.05 6.35 14.47
N ASP A 90 -20.17 7.05 14.54
CA ASP A 90 -20.65 7.87 13.43
C ASP A 90 -20.02 9.27 13.49
N VAL A 91 -19.48 9.73 12.35
CA VAL A 91 -18.83 11.05 12.22
C VAL A 91 -19.43 11.78 11.03
N LEU A 92 -19.75 13.06 11.20
CA LEU A 92 -20.25 13.90 10.12
C LEU A 92 -19.09 14.39 9.24
N VAL A 93 -19.15 14.11 7.95
CA VAL A 93 -18.17 14.57 6.95
C VAL A 93 -18.92 15.23 5.80
N ASN A 94 -18.70 16.53 5.59
CA ASN A 94 -19.37 17.32 4.54
C ASN A 94 -20.90 17.13 4.54
N GLY A 95 -21.52 17.16 5.73
CA GLY A 95 -22.97 16.97 5.89
C GLY A 95 -23.47 15.53 5.74
N ARG A 96 -22.57 14.54 5.61
CA ARG A 96 -22.92 13.12 5.47
C ARG A 96 -22.33 12.28 6.60
N THR A 97 -23.12 11.40 7.19
CA THR A 97 -22.66 10.50 8.26
C THR A 97 -21.81 9.36 7.68
N VAL A 98 -20.58 9.26 8.17
CA VAL A 98 -19.57 8.23 7.84
C VAL A 98 -19.25 7.42 9.10
N LYS A 99 -19.30 6.10 8.98
CA LYS A 99 -18.95 5.17 10.07
C LYS A 99 -17.43 5.00 10.14
N VAL A 100 -16.84 5.39 11.26
CA VAL A 100 -15.44 5.10 11.57
C VAL A 100 -15.34 3.89 12.49
N LYS A 101 -14.22 3.15 12.42
CA LYS A 101 -13.97 1.95 13.23
C LYS A 101 -12.94 2.24 14.32
N PHE A 102 -13.11 1.64 15.48
CA PHE A 102 -12.09 1.62 16.52
C PHE A 102 -10.90 0.75 16.10
N CYS A 103 -9.68 1.17 16.42
CA CYS A 103 -8.46 0.41 16.22
C CYS A 103 -7.90 -0.03 17.57
N GLU A 104 -8.01 -1.32 17.88
CA GLU A 104 -7.50 -1.88 19.14
C GLU A 104 -5.96 -1.79 19.23
N THR A 105 -5.26 -1.96 18.12
CA THR A 105 -3.79 -1.89 18.08
C THR A 105 -3.22 -0.49 18.33
N CYS A 106 -3.94 0.56 17.91
CA CYS A 106 -3.49 1.95 18.03
C CYS A 106 -4.28 2.75 19.09
N LEU A 107 -5.24 2.09 19.75
CA LEU A 107 -6.14 2.64 20.77
C LEU A 107 -6.85 3.94 20.35
N LEU A 108 -7.31 4.02 19.10
CA LEU A 108 -7.97 5.22 18.56
C LEU A 108 -9.13 4.89 17.63
N TYR A 109 -10.15 5.75 17.60
CA TYR A 109 -11.11 5.76 16.51
C TYR A 109 -10.44 6.29 15.26
N ARG A 110 -10.41 5.47 14.21
CA ARG A 110 -9.72 5.80 12.96
C ARG A 110 -10.37 7.05 12.36
N PRO A 111 -9.64 8.15 12.13
CA PRO A 111 -10.18 9.31 11.43
C PRO A 111 -10.80 8.90 10.08
N PRO A 112 -11.76 9.68 9.54
CA PRO A 112 -12.34 9.38 8.24
C PRO A 112 -11.26 9.14 7.17
N ARG A 113 -11.45 8.09 6.35
CA ARG A 113 -10.51 7.60 5.33
C ARG A 113 -9.19 7.01 5.85
N ALA A 114 -8.97 6.97 7.17
CA ALA A 114 -7.81 6.29 7.73
C ALA A 114 -8.05 4.78 7.88
N SER A 115 -7.01 3.99 7.73
CA SER A 115 -7.06 2.53 7.96
C SER A 115 -5.79 2.04 8.64
N HIS A 116 -5.94 0.95 9.41
CA HIS A 116 -4.80 0.26 10.00
C HIS A 116 -4.22 -0.71 8.97
N CYS A 117 -2.94 -0.57 8.68
CA CYS A 117 -2.19 -1.53 7.90
C CYS A 117 -1.48 -2.49 8.87
N SER A 118 -1.82 -3.78 8.82
CA SER A 118 -1.20 -4.80 9.67
C SER A 118 0.27 -5.02 9.31
N ILE A 119 0.64 -4.88 8.04
CA ILE A 119 2.02 -5.04 7.56
C ILE A 119 2.92 -3.94 8.13
N CYS A 120 2.50 -2.68 8.00
CA CYS A 120 3.23 -1.55 8.58
C CYS A 120 2.95 -1.36 10.08
N ASN A 121 2.05 -2.16 10.66
CA ASN A 121 1.54 -2.07 12.02
C ASN A 121 1.24 -0.63 12.45
N ASN A 122 0.49 0.12 11.64
CA ASN A 122 0.20 1.53 11.91
C ASN A 122 -1.13 1.96 11.28
N CYS A 123 -1.83 2.87 11.94
CA CYS A 123 -2.94 3.60 11.34
C CYS A 123 -2.38 4.70 10.43
N VAL A 124 -2.88 4.80 9.20
CA VAL A 124 -2.39 5.76 8.19
C VAL A 124 -3.54 6.59 7.65
N GLN A 125 -3.34 7.91 7.53
CA GLN A 125 -4.34 8.85 7.01
C GLN A 125 -4.58 8.68 5.51
N ARG A 126 -5.84 8.76 5.08
CA ARG A 126 -6.27 8.60 3.68
C ARG A 126 -5.57 7.39 3.03
N PHE A 127 -5.69 6.24 3.68
CA PHE A 127 -5.03 5.01 3.27
C PHE A 127 -5.54 4.57 1.90
N ASP A 128 -4.62 4.29 0.99
CA ASP A 128 -4.93 3.76 -0.34
C ASP A 128 -4.66 2.26 -0.40
N HIS A 129 -3.40 1.85 -0.21
CA HIS A 129 -2.99 0.45 -0.13
C HIS A 129 -1.60 0.33 0.50
N HIS A 130 -1.21 -0.88 0.88
CA HIS A 130 0.20 -1.21 1.11
C HIS A 130 0.81 -1.69 -0.20
N CYS A 131 1.89 -1.06 -0.66
CA CYS A 131 2.55 -1.41 -1.91
C CYS A 131 3.81 -2.23 -1.62
N PRO A 132 3.84 -3.53 -1.93
CA PRO A 132 5.03 -4.37 -1.72
C PRO A 132 6.25 -3.91 -2.51
N TRP A 133 6.02 -3.32 -3.70
CA TRP A 133 7.07 -2.85 -4.60
C TRP A 133 7.84 -1.65 -4.06
N VAL A 134 7.16 -0.80 -3.29
CA VAL A 134 7.73 0.39 -2.65
C VAL A 134 8.13 0.08 -1.19
N GLY A 135 7.60 -1.00 -0.62
CA GLY A 135 7.87 -1.42 0.75
C GLY A 135 7.17 -0.60 1.82
N GLN A 136 6.15 0.19 1.48
CA GLN A 136 5.39 0.98 2.44
C GLN A 136 3.94 1.23 2.05
N CYS A 137 3.17 1.85 2.96
CA CYS A 137 1.81 2.30 2.66
C CYS A 137 1.83 3.46 1.67
N ILE A 138 0.94 3.43 0.68
CA ILE A 138 0.60 4.58 -0.15
C ILE A 138 -0.62 5.24 0.48
N ALA A 139 -0.49 6.51 0.85
CA ALA A 139 -1.51 7.25 1.59
C ALA A 139 -1.32 8.77 1.44
N LEU A 140 -1.98 9.57 2.28
CA LEU A 140 -2.13 11.03 2.10
C LEU A 140 -0.86 11.78 1.64
N ARG A 141 0.28 11.54 2.30
CA ARG A 141 1.47 12.39 2.15
C ARG A 141 2.42 11.94 1.05
N ASN A 142 2.35 10.67 0.62
CA ASN A 142 3.18 10.13 -0.45
C ASN A 142 2.39 9.78 -1.73
N TYR A 143 1.05 9.81 -1.70
CA TYR A 143 0.20 9.53 -2.85
C TYR A 143 0.52 10.38 -4.08
N PRO A 144 0.73 11.71 -4.01
CA PRO A 144 1.06 12.49 -5.22
C PRO A 144 2.36 12.01 -5.89
N TYR A 145 3.37 11.64 -5.09
CA TYR A 145 4.63 11.11 -5.61
C TYR A 145 4.46 9.72 -6.21
N PHE A 146 3.64 8.88 -5.60
CA PHE A 146 3.30 7.57 -6.17
C PHE A 146 2.65 7.71 -7.55
N ILE A 147 1.72 8.65 -7.70
CA ILE A 147 1.06 8.91 -8.98
C ILE A 147 2.06 9.44 -10.02
N CYS A 148 2.92 10.39 -9.62
CA CYS A 148 3.97 10.87 -10.50
C CYS A 148 4.92 9.73 -10.91
N PHE A 149 5.32 8.87 -9.97
CA PHE A 149 6.19 7.71 -10.21
C PHE A 149 5.59 6.73 -11.23
N ILE A 150 4.36 6.22 -11.00
CA ILE A 150 3.76 5.26 -11.95
C ILE A 150 3.50 5.90 -13.32
N SER A 151 3.20 7.20 -13.35
CA SER A 151 2.99 7.95 -14.60
C SER A 151 4.30 8.13 -15.37
N THR A 152 5.39 8.54 -14.69
CA THR A 152 6.70 8.71 -15.31
C THR A 152 7.30 7.38 -15.73
N SER A 153 7.11 6.33 -14.93
CA SER A 153 7.50 4.96 -15.29
C SER A 153 6.78 4.50 -16.56
N THR A 154 5.46 4.76 -16.66
CA THR A 154 4.68 4.43 -17.86
C THR A 154 5.18 5.20 -19.07
N LEU A 155 5.44 6.51 -18.94
CA LEU A 155 5.95 7.35 -20.02
C LEU A 155 7.36 6.93 -20.47
N LEU A 156 8.27 6.70 -19.52
CA LEU A 156 9.63 6.23 -19.79
C LEU A 156 9.62 4.86 -20.48
N CYS A 157 8.77 3.94 -20.02
CA CYS A 157 8.65 2.62 -20.62
C CYS A 157 8.04 2.69 -22.03
N SER A 158 7.02 3.54 -22.23
CA SER A 158 6.41 3.78 -23.54
C SER A 158 7.41 4.41 -24.51
N TYR A 159 8.23 5.35 -24.03
CA TYR A 159 9.32 5.94 -24.80
C TYR A 159 10.31 4.88 -25.26
N VAL A 160 10.86 4.08 -24.34
CA VAL A 160 11.79 2.99 -24.70
C VAL A 160 11.14 1.98 -25.65
N PHE A 161 9.87 1.64 -25.44
CA PHE A 161 9.12 0.73 -26.32
C PHE A 161 9.02 1.25 -27.76
N VAL A 162 8.53 2.48 -27.95
CA VAL A 162 8.33 3.09 -29.26
C VAL A 162 9.66 3.23 -30.00
N PHE A 163 10.70 3.72 -29.34
CA PHE A 163 12.00 3.92 -29.99
C PHE A 163 12.71 2.61 -30.28
N SER A 164 12.59 1.60 -29.41
CA SER A 164 13.09 0.25 -29.71
C SER A 164 12.40 -0.34 -30.95
N TRP A 165 11.10 -0.13 -31.09
CA TRP A 165 10.32 -0.57 -32.26
C TRP A 165 10.73 0.16 -33.54
N VAL A 166 10.86 1.49 -33.49
CA VAL A 166 11.28 2.31 -34.64
C VAL A 166 12.68 1.91 -35.11
N SER A 167 13.64 1.83 -34.19
CA SER A 167 15.00 1.40 -34.51
C SER A 167 15.02 0.01 -35.15
N MET A 168 14.30 -0.96 -34.58
CA MET A 168 14.22 -2.31 -35.12
C MET A 168 13.77 -2.33 -36.60
N LEU A 169 12.78 -1.50 -36.96
CA LEU A 169 12.27 -1.37 -38.33
C LEU A 169 13.26 -0.67 -39.28
N GLU A 170 14.05 0.28 -38.77
CA GLU A 170 15.07 1.00 -39.56
C GLU A 170 16.31 0.13 -39.83
N VAL A 171 16.76 -0.68 -38.87
CA VAL A 171 17.98 -1.50 -39.00
C VAL A 171 17.81 -2.64 -39.99
N HIS A 172 16.68 -3.35 -39.96
CA HIS A 172 16.54 -4.64 -40.62
C HIS A 172 15.58 -4.64 -41.81
N GLY A 173 14.97 -3.51 -42.13
CA GLY A 173 13.87 -3.44 -43.10
C GLY A 173 12.65 -4.27 -42.65
N LYS A 174 11.75 -4.59 -43.59
CA LYS A 174 10.48 -5.29 -43.30
C LYS A 174 10.63 -6.79 -42.98
N MET A 175 11.85 -7.35 -42.98
CA MET A 175 12.08 -8.80 -42.85
C MET A 175 12.25 -9.21 -41.39
N LEU A 176 11.12 -9.37 -40.68
CA LEU A 176 11.01 -9.72 -39.26
C LEU A 176 11.87 -10.93 -38.84
N LEU A 177 12.06 -11.91 -39.73
CA LEU A 177 12.75 -13.17 -39.43
C LEU A 177 14.28 -13.00 -39.24
N VAL A 178 14.91 -12.06 -39.94
CA VAL A 178 16.35 -11.76 -39.79
C VAL A 178 16.59 -11.01 -38.48
N VAL A 179 15.67 -10.12 -38.10
CA VAL A 179 15.69 -9.36 -36.83
C VAL A 179 15.70 -10.29 -35.62
N ILE A 180 14.87 -11.33 -35.67
CA ILE A 180 14.71 -12.27 -34.56
C ILE A 180 15.98 -13.08 -34.30
N MET A 181 16.75 -13.34 -35.35
CA MET A 181 17.98 -14.12 -35.26
C MET A 181 19.18 -13.28 -34.82
N ASP A 182 19.22 -11.98 -35.14
CA ASP A 182 20.39 -11.13 -34.92
C ASP A 182 20.35 -10.36 -33.58
N ASP A 183 19.16 -10.10 -33.02
CA ASP A 183 18.99 -9.15 -31.90
C ASP A 183 18.02 -9.60 -30.79
N ILE A 184 18.29 -10.76 -30.17
CA ILE A 184 17.47 -11.31 -29.08
C ILE A 184 17.26 -10.33 -27.90
N ILE A 185 18.25 -9.48 -27.61
CA ILE A 185 18.20 -8.48 -26.53
C ILE A 185 17.07 -7.46 -26.78
N PHE A 186 16.88 -7.03 -28.02
CA PHE A 186 15.84 -6.06 -28.39
C PHE A 186 14.45 -6.64 -28.27
N ILE A 187 14.29 -7.90 -28.68
CA ILE A 187 13.01 -8.61 -28.56
C ILE A 187 12.64 -8.77 -27.10
N VAL A 188 13.58 -9.19 -26.26
CA VAL A 188 13.36 -9.29 -24.81
C VAL A 188 13.00 -7.93 -24.22
N LEU A 189 13.68 -6.86 -24.63
CA LEU A 189 13.38 -5.49 -24.18
C LEU A 189 11.98 -5.03 -24.60
N ILE A 190 11.59 -5.25 -25.86
CA ILE A 190 10.27 -4.89 -26.39
C ILE A 190 9.17 -5.64 -25.65
N ILE A 191 9.32 -6.95 -25.44
CA ILE A 191 8.36 -7.78 -24.69
C ILE A 191 8.26 -7.29 -23.25
N TYR A 192 9.40 -7.05 -22.59
CA TYR A 192 9.44 -6.52 -21.23
C TYR A 192 8.71 -5.17 -21.14
N CYS A 193 9.01 -4.25 -22.06
CA CYS A 193 8.37 -2.94 -22.10
C CYS A 193 6.86 -3.04 -22.36
N PHE A 194 6.42 -3.95 -23.26
CA PHE A 194 5.00 -4.19 -23.50
C PHE A 194 4.26 -4.63 -22.23
N ILE A 195 4.82 -5.61 -21.50
CA ILE A 195 4.26 -6.11 -20.24
C ILE A 195 4.18 -4.97 -19.21
N VAL A 196 5.28 -4.23 -19.04
CA VAL A 196 5.33 -3.12 -18.07
C VAL A 196 4.33 -2.02 -18.42
N VAL A 197 4.25 -1.59 -19.68
CA VAL A 197 3.27 -0.58 -20.12
C VAL A 197 1.84 -1.07 -19.89
N TRP A 198 1.54 -2.34 -20.15
CA TRP A 198 0.20 -2.90 -19.92
C TRP A 198 -0.21 -2.82 -18.45
N PHE A 199 0.63 -3.33 -17.54
CA PHE A 199 0.30 -3.37 -16.12
C PHE A 199 0.44 -2.01 -15.42
N VAL A 200 1.57 -1.32 -15.59
CA VAL A 200 1.83 -0.03 -14.94
C VAL A 200 1.02 1.10 -15.58
N GLY A 201 0.83 1.07 -16.90
CA GLY A 201 -0.07 1.99 -17.60
C GLY A 201 -1.53 1.78 -17.21
N GLY A 202 -1.99 0.53 -17.12
CA GLY A 202 -3.32 0.21 -16.59
C GLY A 202 -3.52 0.71 -15.16
N LEU A 203 -2.52 0.51 -14.29
CA LEU A 203 -2.53 1.04 -12.92
C LEU A 203 -2.59 2.57 -12.90
N THR A 204 -1.86 3.23 -13.79
CA THR A 204 -1.86 4.70 -13.92
C THR A 204 -3.25 5.20 -14.30
N VAL A 205 -3.89 4.61 -15.32
CA VAL A 205 -5.25 4.96 -15.74
C VAL A 205 -6.25 4.74 -14.60
N PHE A 206 -6.14 3.62 -13.89
CA PHE A 206 -6.99 3.31 -12.74
C PHE A 206 -6.88 4.37 -11.64
N HIS A 207 -5.66 4.76 -11.27
CA HIS A 207 -5.46 5.78 -10.25
C HIS A 207 -5.87 7.18 -10.72
N LEU A 208 -5.72 7.51 -12.01
CA LEU A 208 -6.27 8.75 -12.57
C LEU A 208 -7.80 8.77 -12.41
N TYR A 209 -8.49 7.67 -12.69
CA TYR A 209 -9.93 7.55 -12.41
C TYR A 209 -10.27 7.76 -10.92
N LEU A 210 -9.48 7.18 -10.01
CA LEU A 210 -9.66 7.37 -8.56
C LEU A 210 -9.48 8.83 -8.13
N ILE A 211 -8.48 9.53 -8.69
CA ILE A 211 -8.28 10.97 -8.46
C ILE A 211 -9.48 11.75 -8.97
N CYS A 212 -9.92 11.49 -10.22
CA CYS A 212 -11.05 12.16 -10.83
C CYS A 212 -12.33 12.01 -9.99
N THR A 213 -12.51 10.87 -9.34
CA THR A 213 -13.66 10.57 -8.48
C THR A 213 -13.44 10.86 -7.00
N ASN A 214 -12.27 11.35 -6.59
CA ASN A 214 -11.82 11.56 -5.20
C ASN A 214 -12.05 10.34 -4.29
N GLN A 215 -11.60 9.17 -4.75
CA GLN A 215 -11.65 7.92 -4.00
C GLN A 215 -10.25 7.36 -3.83
N THR A 216 -10.02 6.61 -2.76
CA THR A 216 -8.85 5.73 -2.65
C THR A 216 -9.18 4.34 -3.19
N THR A 217 -8.16 3.55 -3.50
CA THR A 217 -8.29 2.14 -3.86
C THR A 217 -9.04 1.37 -2.77
N TYR A 218 -8.67 1.62 -1.51
CA TYR A 218 -9.36 1.05 -0.35
C TYR A 218 -10.84 1.43 -0.32
N GLU A 219 -11.18 2.69 -0.58
CA GLU A 219 -12.59 3.11 -0.63
C GLU A 219 -13.35 2.40 -1.75
N LYS A 220 -12.76 2.31 -2.95
CA LYS A 220 -13.39 1.65 -4.09
C LYS A 220 -13.70 0.17 -3.83
N PHE A 221 -12.78 -0.56 -3.19
CA PHE A 221 -12.90 -2.02 -3.02
C PHE A 221 -13.48 -2.47 -1.67
N ARG A 222 -13.23 -1.73 -0.58
CA ARG A 222 -13.64 -2.12 0.78
C ARG A 222 -14.70 -1.21 1.38
N TYR A 223 -14.74 0.05 1.00
CA TYR A 223 -15.66 1.05 1.53
C TYR A 223 -16.55 1.60 0.42
N ARG A 224 -17.29 0.69 -0.23
CA ARG A 224 -18.23 1.08 -1.26
C ARG A 224 -19.26 2.00 -0.62
N TYR A 225 -19.40 3.22 -1.15
CA TYR A 225 -20.48 4.13 -0.76
C TYR A 225 -21.79 3.57 -1.31
N ASP A 226 -22.28 2.46 -0.76
CA ASP A 226 -23.53 1.84 -1.19
C ASP A 226 -24.68 2.83 -0.93
N LYS A 227 -25.30 3.29 -2.02
CA LYS A 227 -26.43 4.22 -2.07
C LYS A 227 -26.16 5.65 -1.57
N LYS A 228 -24.93 5.99 -1.15
CA LYS A 228 -24.54 7.35 -0.74
C LYS A 228 -23.58 7.95 -1.76
N GLU A 229 -23.81 9.17 -2.20
CA GLU A 229 -22.86 9.89 -3.04
C GLU A 229 -21.52 10.07 -2.31
N ASN A 230 -20.40 10.04 -3.06
CA ASN A 230 -19.07 10.26 -2.49
C ASN A 230 -19.00 11.62 -1.75
N PRO A 231 -18.85 11.66 -0.42
CA PRO A 231 -18.78 12.90 0.36
C PRO A 231 -17.55 13.76 0.05
N TYR A 232 -16.54 13.20 -0.62
CA TYR A 232 -15.28 13.88 -0.92
C TYR A 232 -15.20 14.42 -2.35
N GLY A 233 -16.19 14.12 -3.21
CA GLY A 233 -16.19 14.59 -4.59
C GLY A 233 -16.38 16.11 -4.68
N LYS A 234 -15.41 16.81 -5.28
CA LYS A 234 -15.47 18.28 -5.49
C LYS A 234 -15.54 18.67 -6.98
N GLY A 235 -15.60 17.69 -7.88
CA GLY A 235 -15.48 17.86 -9.33
C GLY A 235 -14.05 17.60 -9.84
N LEU A 236 -13.95 17.25 -11.12
CA LEU A 236 -12.72 16.76 -11.77
C LEU A 236 -11.48 17.63 -11.49
N PHE A 237 -11.54 18.92 -11.87
CA PHE A 237 -10.40 19.83 -11.73
C PHE A 237 -10.01 20.10 -10.28
N LYS A 238 -11.00 20.25 -9.37
CA LYS A 238 -10.72 20.46 -7.95
C LYS A 238 -10.07 19.24 -7.31
N ASN A 239 -10.46 18.04 -7.73
CA ASN A 239 -9.85 16.81 -7.24
C ASN A 239 -8.40 16.65 -7.74
N LEU A 240 -8.13 16.98 -9.01
CA LEU A 240 -6.76 16.99 -9.55
C LEU A 240 -5.89 18.02 -8.83
N PHE A 241 -6.40 19.25 -8.65
CA PHE A 241 -5.70 20.30 -7.91
C PHE A 241 -5.40 19.88 -6.47
N GLU A 242 -6.35 19.22 -5.80
CA GLU A 242 -6.15 18.70 -4.45
C GLU A 242 -4.96 17.73 -4.37
N VAL A 243 -4.74 16.90 -5.38
CA VAL A 243 -3.64 15.92 -5.36
C VAL A 243 -2.30 16.55 -5.75
N PHE A 244 -2.27 17.37 -6.80
CA PHE A 244 -1.00 17.83 -7.38
C PHE A 244 -0.55 19.22 -6.94
N LEU A 245 -1.48 20.08 -6.53
CA LEU A 245 -1.22 21.50 -6.28
C LEU A 245 -1.55 21.95 -4.85
N SER A 246 -2.19 21.09 -4.04
CA SER A 246 -2.43 21.40 -2.64
C SER A 246 -1.19 21.18 -1.78
N ARG A 247 -1.14 21.89 -0.65
CA ARG A 247 -0.07 21.72 0.34
C ARG A 247 -0.20 20.37 1.02
N ILE A 248 0.85 19.56 0.94
CA ILE A 248 0.94 18.31 1.70
C ILE A 248 0.97 18.63 3.21
N PRO A 249 0.09 18.03 4.02
CA PRO A 249 0.09 18.25 5.47
C PRO A 249 1.41 17.85 6.15
N PRO A 250 1.78 18.51 7.27
CA PRO A 250 2.96 18.14 8.04
C PRO A 250 2.83 16.72 8.65
N PRO A 251 3.94 16.08 9.05
CA PRO A 251 3.89 14.82 9.80
C PRO A 251 3.16 15.02 11.13
N MET A 252 2.45 14.00 11.61
CA MET A 252 1.97 13.97 13.00
C MET A 252 2.95 13.29 13.95
N ILE A 253 3.89 12.51 13.41
CA ILE A 253 4.98 11.90 14.16
C ILE A 253 6.27 12.59 13.78
N ASN A 254 6.99 13.06 14.79
CA ASN A 254 8.34 13.54 14.61
C ASN A 254 9.32 12.39 14.90
N PHE A 255 9.76 11.70 13.85
CA PHE A 255 10.72 10.59 13.96
C PHE A 255 12.12 11.01 14.45
N ARG A 256 12.38 12.31 14.62
CA ARG A 256 13.66 12.85 15.09
C ARG A 256 13.61 13.23 16.57
N ASP A 257 12.43 13.20 17.19
CA ASP A 257 12.31 13.48 18.62
C ASP A 257 12.86 12.32 19.45
N TRP A 258 13.37 12.65 20.64
CA TRP A 258 13.82 11.66 21.61
C TRP A 258 12.65 10.77 22.00
N ALA A 259 12.85 9.45 21.94
CA ALA A 259 11.88 8.51 22.49
C ALA A 259 11.70 8.83 23.98
N GLN A 260 10.45 9.05 24.40
CA GLN A 260 10.16 9.13 25.82
C GLN A 260 10.39 7.74 26.40
N GLU A 261 11.21 7.64 27.44
CA GLU A 261 11.31 6.42 28.24
C GLU A 261 9.89 6.10 28.73
N GLU A 262 9.35 4.97 28.29
CA GLU A 262 8.16 4.45 28.97
C GLU A 262 8.62 4.10 30.39
N PRO A 263 7.91 4.54 31.44
CA PRO A 263 8.24 4.09 32.78
C PRO A 263 8.22 2.57 32.74
N ASP A 264 9.28 1.94 33.23
CA ASP A 264 9.36 0.49 33.35
C ASP A 264 8.05 0.05 33.98
N VAL A 265 7.21 -0.66 33.21
CA VAL A 265 6.13 -1.42 33.80
C VAL A 265 6.84 -2.43 34.64
N GLU A 266 6.99 -2.15 35.94
CA GLU A 266 7.26 -3.18 36.93
C GLU A 266 6.20 -4.23 36.67
N VAL A 267 6.60 -5.28 35.96
CA VAL A 267 5.86 -6.52 35.93
C VAL A 267 6.01 -7.01 37.36
N GLY A 268 5.15 -6.49 38.24
CA GLY A 268 4.86 -7.05 39.52
C GLY A 268 4.46 -8.48 39.19
N SER A 269 5.43 -9.39 39.33
CA SER A 269 5.20 -10.80 39.22
C SER A 269 3.95 -11.06 40.05
N ILE A 270 2.94 -11.67 39.45
CA ILE A 270 1.72 -12.09 40.17
C ILE A 270 2.11 -12.90 41.42
N ALA A 271 3.30 -13.51 41.43
CA ALA A 271 3.89 -14.15 42.60
C ALA A 271 4.10 -13.20 43.79
N SER A 272 4.48 -11.93 43.58
CA SER A 272 4.77 -10.97 44.66
C SER A 272 3.51 -10.46 45.36
N GLU A 273 2.41 -10.29 44.63
CA GLU A 273 1.10 -9.96 45.24
C GLU A 273 0.49 -11.17 45.96
N LEU A 274 0.71 -12.39 45.44
CA LEU A 274 0.25 -13.62 46.10
C LEU A 274 1.03 -13.92 47.39
N ASP A 275 2.34 -13.74 47.40
CA ASP A 275 3.21 -13.96 48.59
C ASP A 275 2.90 -12.96 49.72
N ARG A 276 2.38 -11.78 49.37
CA ARG A 276 1.97 -10.76 50.33
C ARG A 276 0.57 -10.99 50.89
N ALA A 277 -0.29 -11.68 50.14
CA ALA A 277 -1.65 -12.04 50.56
C ALA A 277 -1.68 -13.31 51.43
N PHE A 278 -0.74 -14.24 51.23
CA PHE A 278 -0.68 -15.51 51.96
C PHE A 278 0.68 -15.67 52.64
N GLY A 279 0.76 -15.26 53.90
CA GLY A 279 1.96 -15.42 54.72
C GLY A 279 2.41 -16.89 54.87
N PRO A 280 3.64 -17.14 55.36
CA PRO A 280 4.29 -18.43 55.25
C PRO A 280 3.71 -19.43 56.27
N ARG A 281 2.80 -20.31 55.82
CA ARG A 281 2.43 -21.56 56.49
C ARG A 281 1.54 -22.41 55.58
N GLY A 282 1.99 -23.62 55.25
CA GLY A 282 1.15 -24.66 54.65
C GLY A 282 1.90 -25.46 53.59
N ASP A 283 1.84 -26.78 53.71
CA ASP A 283 2.67 -27.76 53.03
C ASP A 283 2.55 -27.73 51.49
N LYS A 284 3.67 -27.86 50.77
CA LYS A 284 3.72 -27.78 49.28
C LYS A 284 2.90 -28.86 48.58
N HIS A 285 2.54 -29.92 49.29
CA HIS A 285 1.90 -31.10 48.71
C HIS A 285 0.38 -30.92 48.48
N ASP A 286 -0.28 -30.08 49.26
CA ASP A 286 -1.73 -29.83 49.13
C ASP A 286 -2.04 -28.85 47.97
N MET A 287 -1.11 -27.92 47.69
CA MET A 287 -1.24 -26.92 46.63
C MET A 287 -1.19 -27.50 45.21
N GLU A 288 -0.35 -28.52 44.97
CA GLU A 288 -0.25 -29.17 43.65
C GLU A 288 -1.52 -29.95 43.30
N MET A 289 -2.21 -30.48 44.31
CA MET A 289 -3.46 -31.22 44.15
C MET A 289 -4.63 -30.30 43.77
N GLU A 290 -4.75 -29.14 44.43
CA GLU A 290 -5.80 -28.14 44.11
C GLU A 290 -5.60 -27.48 42.73
N ILE A 291 -4.36 -27.17 42.35
CA ILE A 291 -4.04 -26.64 41.01
C ILE A 291 -4.33 -27.69 39.93
N GLY A 292 -4.06 -28.97 40.22
CA GLY A 292 -4.40 -30.09 39.35
C GLY A 292 -5.90 -30.22 39.12
N ASP A 293 -6.70 -30.11 40.18
CA ASP A 293 -8.16 -30.24 40.13
C ASP A 293 -8.84 -29.04 39.40
N LEU A 294 -8.30 -27.83 39.58
CA LEU A 294 -8.71 -26.64 38.82
C LEU A 294 -8.37 -26.75 37.32
N ARG A 295 -7.21 -27.31 36.98
CA ARG A 295 -6.86 -27.59 35.58
C ARG A 295 -7.77 -28.66 34.97
N LEU A 296 -8.10 -29.70 35.72
CA LEU A 296 -9.02 -30.76 35.27
C LEU A 296 -10.42 -30.20 34.99
N LYS A 297 -10.97 -29.38 35.91
CA LYS A 297 -12.27 -28.71 35.73
C LYS A 297 -12.29 -27.76 34.54
N THR A 298 -11.18 -27.09 34.27
CA THR A 298 -11.07 -26.18 33.10
C THR A 298 -11.06 -26.98 31.79
N LEU A 299 -10.36 -28.12 31.76
CA LEU A 299 -10.33 -29.01 30.61
C LEU A 299 -11.69 -29.67 30.36
N GLU A 300 -12.38 -30.14 31.41
CA GLU A 300 -13.74 -30.69 31.31
C GLU A 300 -14.77 -29.64 30.83
N TYR A 301 -14.59 -28.37 31.25
CA TYR A 301 -15.44 -27.27 30.79
C TYR A 301 -15.25 -26.97 29.29
N ASP A 302 -14.00 -26.95 28.82
CA ASP A 302 -13.71 -26.73 27.40
C ASP A 302 -14.17 -27.90 26.52
N ASP A 303 -14.07 -29.14 27.01
CA ASP A 303 -14.52 -30.33 26.27
C ASP A 303 -16.05 -30.39 26.15
N ASN A 304 -16.77 -30.07 27.24
CA ASN A 304 -18.24 -29.94 27.20
C ASN A 304 -18.72 -28.82 26.28
N LYS A 305 -17.97 -27.70 26.23
CA LYS A 305 -18.28 -26.59 25.33
C LYS A 305 -18.06 -26.96 23.87
N ASN A 306 -17.01 -27.71 23.56
CA ASN A 306 -16.74 -28.19 22.20
C ASN A 306 -17.81 -29.19 21.74
N ASN A 307 -18.20 -30.14 22.60
CA ASN A 307 -19.28 -31.09 22.31
C ASN A 307 -20.62 -30.39 22.05
N ALA A 308 -20.97 -29.36 22.84
CA ALA A 308 -22.18 -28.58 22.62
C ALA A 308 -22.16 -27.81 21.29
N ILE A 309 -20.98 -27.33 20.86
CA ILE A 309 -20.81 -26.67 19.56
C ILE A 309 -20.98 -27.69 18.42
N GLU A 310 -20.41 -28.89 18.54
CA GLU A 310 -20.55 -29.95 17.53
C GLU A 310 -22.01 -30.43 17.37
N GLU A 311 -22.75 -30.61 18.47
CA GLU A 311 -24.17 -30.94 18.41
C GLU A 311 -25.00 -29.84 17.73
N THR A 312 -24.67 -28.57 18.00
CA THR A 312 -25.35 -27.42 17.40
C THR A 312 -25.06 -27.34 15.89
N VAL A 313 -23.84 -27.66 15.47
CA VAL A 313 -23.45 -27.72 14.05
C VAL A 313 -24.13 -28.89 13.34
N LYS A 314 -24.23 -30.06 13.98
CA LYS A 314 -24.89 -31.25 13.43
C LYS A 314 -26.39 -31.00 13.23
N LYS A 315 -27.07 -30.44 14.23
CA LYS A 315 -28.50 -30.10 14.17
C LYS A 315 -28.82 -29.05 13.09
N LYS A 316 -27.88 -28.14 12.83
CA LYS A 316 -27.99 -27.14 11.75
C LYS A 316 -27.79 -27.76 10.37
N ARG A 317 -26.91 -28.77 10.24
CA ARG A 317 -26.69 -29.53 9.00
C ARG A 317 -27.94 -30.33 8.62
N ASP A 318 -28.48 -31.08 9.58
CA ASP A 318 -29.69 -31.90 9.38
C ASP A 318 -30.94 -31.06 9.04
N SER A 319 -31.01 -29.81 9.54
CA SER A 319 -32.11 -28.89 9.21
C SER A 319 -32.06 -28.32 7.79
N VAL A 320 -30.88 -28.29 7.17
CA VAL A 320 -30.70 -27.77 5.79
C VAL A 320 -31.08 -28.85 4.77
N ASP A 321 -30.77 -30.12 5.05
CA ASP A 321 -31.05 -31.23 4.15
C ASP A 321 -32.56 -31.57 4.07
N VAL A 322 -33.34 -31.31 5.13
CA VAL A 322 -34.81 -31.49 5.13
C VAL A 322 -35.55 -30.37 4.38
N SER A 323 -34.91 -29.22 4.15
CA SER A 323 -35.52 -28.07 3.44
C SER A 323 -35.31 -28.07 1.91
N SER A 324 -34.61 -29.09 1.39
CA SER A 324 -34.23 -29.21 -0.03
C SER A 324 -34.73 -30.48 -0.72
N SER A 325 -35.73 -31.16 -0.14
CA SER A 325 -36.43 -32.30 -0.74
C SER A 325 -37.90 -32.01 -1.06
#